data_AF-A0A9E0BC41-F1
#
_entry.id   AF-A0A9E0BC41-F1
#
_cell.length_a   1.000
_cell.length_b   1.000
_cell.length_c   1.000
_cell.angle_alpha   90.00
_cell.angle_beta   90.00
_cell.angle_gamma   90.00
#
_symmetry.space_group_name_H-M   'P 1'
#
loop_
_entity.id
_entity.type
_entity.pdbx_description
1 polymer ?
#
loop_
_entity_poly.entity_id
_entity_poly.type
_entity_poly.pdbx_seq_one_letter_code
_entity_poly.pdbx_strand_id
1 'polypeptide(L)'
;MDVLFVGIVPGNFYSEQKIDSFKTLYNVQGFLLLDRDKKLTNYLKATITPETFVLDSTGTVRYSGAIDNWAVDLGQKREVITEFYLMDAIEALLSDREVAVTHAPAVGCFIE
;
A
#
# COMPACT_ATOMS: atom_id res chain seq x y z
N MET A 1 -8.21 7.37 -17.26
CA MET A 1 -6.89 7.15 -16.63
C MET A 1 -6.99 5.82 -15.93
N ASP A 2 -6.07 4.88 -16.19
CA ASP A 2 -6.14 3.54 -15.60
C ASP A 2 -5.27 3.49 -14.34
N VAL A 3 -5.74 2.77 -13.31
CA VAL A 3 -5.01 2.58 -12.06
C VAL A 3 -4.32 1.23 -12.09
N LEU A 4 -3.00 1.22 -11.88
CA LEU A 4 -2.22 0.00 -11.74
C LEU A 4 -1.93 -0.28 -10.26
N PHE A 5 -2.39 -1.43 -9.77
CA PHE A 5 -2.02 -1.93 -8.45
C PHE A 5 -0.82 -2.87 -8.53
N VAL A 6 0.19 -2.59 -7.71
CA VAL A 6 1.40 -3.41 -7.57
C VAL A 6 1.64 -3.64 -6.08
N GLY A 7 1.52 -4.89 -5.65
CA GLY A 7 1.96 -5.31 -4.31
C GLY A 7 3.48 -5.48 -4.29
N ILE A 8 4.12 -5.00 -3.22
CA ILE A 8 5.57 -5.13 -3.02
C ILE A 8 5.81 -5.96 -1.75
N VAL A 9 6.58 -7.03 -1.88
CA VAL A 9 7.09 -7.83 -0.76
C VAL A 9 8.53 -7.40 -0.49
N PRO A 10 8.81 -6.67 0.62
CA PRO A 10 10.14 -6.17 0.90
C PRO A 10 11.07 -7.26 1.47
N GLY A 11 12.34 -7.23 1.06
CA GLY A 11 13.39 -8.07 1.62
C GLY A 11 13.29 -9.55 1.23
N ASN A 12 13.82 -10.42 2.08
CA ASN A 12 13.93 -11.87 1.82
C ASN A 12 13.27 -12.73 2.92
N PHE A 13 12.37 -12.14 3.73
CA PHE A 13 11.74 -12.85 4.85
C PHE A 13 10.84 -14.01 4.38
N TYR A 14 10.24 -13.89 3.18
CA TYR A 14 9.46 -14.94 2.55
C TYR A 14 10.15 -15.48 1.30
N SER A 15 10.12 -16.80 1.10
CA SER A 15 10.59 -17.43 -0.13
C SER A 15 9.64 -17.13 -1.29
N GLU A 16 10.15 -17.18 -2.53
CA GLU A 16 9.33 -17.00 -3.74
C GLU A 16 8.14 -17.97 -3.78
N GLN A 17 8.35 -19.23 -3.41
CA GLN A 17 7.28 -20.23 -3.35
C GLN A 17 6.16 -19.82 -2.38
N LYS A 18 6.50 -19.23 -1.22
CA LYS A 18 5.51 -18.75 -0.25
C LYS A 18 4.75 -17.52 -0.77
N ILE A 19 5.44 -16.64 -1.49
CA ILE A 19 4.82 -15.48 -2.16
C ILE A 19 3.87 -15.94 -3.26
N ASP A 20 4.26 -16.89 -4.12
CA ASP A 20 3.39 -17.40 -5.19
C ASP A 20 2.19 -18.20 -4.65
N SER A 21 2.40 -18.95 -3.56
CA SER A 21 1.31 -19.61 -2.85
C SER A 21 0.32 -18.59 -2.28
N PHE A 22 0.80 -17.47 -1.75
CA PHE A 22 -0.04 -16.38 -1.27
C PHE A 22 -0.85 -15.73 -2.40
N LYS A 23 -0.23 -15.45 -3.56
CA LYS A 23 -0.94 -14.92 -4.74
C LYS A 23 -2.10 -15.82 -5.14
N THR A 24 -1.85 -17.12 -5.20
CA THR A 24 -2.83 -18.13 -5.60
C THR A 24 -3.95 -18.26 -4.58
N LEU A 25 -3.60 -18.38 -3.30
CA LEU A 25 -4.56 -18.58 -2.21
C LEU A 25 -5.57 -17.44 -2.08
N TYR A 26 -5.09 -16.20 -2.22
CA TYR A 26 -5.93 -15.00 -2.07
C TYR A 26 -6.39 -14.41 -3.41
N ASN A 27 -6.10 -15.08 -4.53
CA ASN A 27 -6.41 -14.64 -5.88
C ASN A 27 -6.03 -13.16 -6.12
N VAL A 28 -4.82 -12.80 -5.68
CA VAL A 28 -4.31 -11.41 -5.74
C VAL A 28 -4.32 -10.95 -7.19
N GLN A 29 -5.16 -9.96 -7.49
CA GLN A 29 -5.25 -9.35 -8.80
C GLN A 29 -4.08 -8.38 -9.01
N GLY A 30 -3.50 -8.37 -10.21
CA GLY A 30 -2.39 -7.49 -10.55
C GLY A 30 -1.01 -8.07 -10.22
N PHE A 31 -0.01 -7.21 -10.11
CA PHE A 31 1.37 -7.61 -9.89
C PHE A 31 1.68 -7.71 -8.40
N LEU A 32 2.39 -8.77 -8.00
CA LEU A 32 3.02 -8.89 -6.68
C LEU A 32 4.51 -9.18 -6.88
N LEU A 33 5.34 -8.17 -6.59
CA LEU A 33 6.78 -8.14 -6.87
C LEU A 33 7.58 -8.29 -5.58
N LEU A 34 8.74 -8.94 -5.68
CA LEU A 34 9.70 -9.10 -4.58
C LEU A 34 10.78 -8.02 -4.68
N ASP A 35 10.87 -7.14 -3.69
CA ASP A 35 11.89 -6.10 -3.56
C ASP A 35 13.02 -6.58 -2.65
N ARG A 36 13.82 -7.55 -3.16
CA ARG A 36 14.84 -8.29 -2.39
C ARG A 36 15.83 -7.38 -1.65
N ASP A 37 16.25 -6.31 -2.31
CA ASP A 37 17.24 -5.35 -1.80
C ASP A 37 16.59 -4.12 -1.15
N LYS A 38 15.26 -4.11 -1.01
CA LYS A 38 14.45 -3.00 -0.48
C LYS A 38 14.68 -1.67 -1.22
N LYS A 39 15.02 -1.70 -2.51
CA LYS A 39 15.34 -0.48 -3.27
C LYS A 39 14.12 0.42 -3.41
N LEU A 40 12.97 -0.17 -3.77
CA LEU A 40 11.72 0.59 -3.91
C LEU A 40 11.16 0.98 -2.55
N THR A 41 11.23 0.07 -1.59
CA THR A 41 10.85 0.28 -0.19
C THR A 41 11.59 1.49 0.40
N ASN A 42 12.91 1.55 0.26
CA ASN A 42 13.74 2.66 0.73
C ASN A 42 13.49 3.96 -0.04
N TYR A 43 13.30 3.87 -1.36
CA TYR A 43 12.98 5.04 -2.19
C TYR A 43 11.68 5.71 -1.75
N LEU A 44 10.63 4.92 -1.49
CA LEU A 44 9.34 5.40 -0.99
C LEU A 44 9.34 5.72 0.51
N LYS A 45 10.43 5.38 1.22
CA LYS A 45 10.56 5.49 2.68
C LYS A 45 9.46 4.72 3.42
N ALA A 46 9.04 3.58 2.86
CA ALA A 46 8.08 2.70 3.50
C ALA A 46 8.69 2.08 4.75
N THR A 47 7.92 2.03 5.84
CA THR A 47 8.39 1.55 7.14
C THR A 47 7.47 0.52 7.78
N ILE A 48 6.22 0.41 7.31
CA ILE A 48 5.19 -0.41 7.93
C ILE A 48 4.53 -1.30 6.86
N THR A 49 4.03 -2.47 7.27
CA THR A 49 3.13 -3.29 6.45
C THR A 49 1.79 -3.55 7.16
N PRO A 50 0.65 -3.31 6.50
CA PRO A 50 0.51 -2.72 5.17
C PRO A 50 0.70 -1.19 5.16
N GLU A 51 1.35 -0.68 4.11
CA GLU A 51 1.47 0.76 3.79
C GLU A 51 1.33 0.93 2.28
N THR A 52 0.66 1.99 1.83
CA THR A 52 0.29 2.20 0.42
C THR A 52 0.79 3.54 -0.09
N PHE A 53 1.07 3.62 -1.39
CA PHE A 53 1.57 4.82 -2.05
C PHE A 53 0.82 5.00 -3.37
N VAL A 54 0.31 6.20 -3.63
CA VAL A 54 -0.27 6.57 -4.94
C VAL A 54 0.70 7.51 -5.63
N LEU A 55 1.18 7.10 -6.79
CA LEU A 55 2.07 7.89 -7.64
C LEU A 55 1.28 8.38 -8.86
N ASP A 56 1.51 9.62 -9.27
CA ASP A 56 0.99 10.12 -10.55
C ASP A 56 1.86 9.67 -11.74
N SER A 57 1.47 10.06 -12.95
CA SER A 57 2.17 9.71 -14.19
C SER A 57 3.62 10.23 -14.28
N THR A 58 4.01 11.17 -13.42
CA THR A 58 5.39 11.67 -13.33
C THR A 58 6.22 10.89 -12.32
N GLY A 59 5.62 9.94 -11.61
CA GLY A 59 6.25 9.22 -10.51
C GLY A 59 6.26 9.98 -9.19
N THR A 60 5.51 11.08 -9.08
CA THR A 60 5.41 11.87 -7.86
C THR A 60 4.42 11.22 -6.90
N VAL A 61 4.81 11.05 -5.63
CA VAL A 61 3.93 10.52 -4.59
C VAL A 61 2.87 11.56 -4.24
N ARG A 62 1.59 11.21 -4.45
CA ARG A 62 0.41 12.03 -4.17
C ARG A 62 -0.32 11.59 -2.90
N TYR A 63 -0.13 10.34 -2.50
CA TYR A 63 -0.63 9.79 -1.25
C TYR A 63 0.36 8.77 -0.69
N SER A 64 0.49 8.70 0.63
CA SER A 64 1.23 7.65 1.34
C SER A 64 0.53 7.29 2.65
N GLY A 65 0.43 6.01 2.99
CA GLY A 65 -0.08 5.60 4.29
C GLY A 65 -1.05 4.43 4.31
N ALA A 66 -1.94 4.45 5.30
CA ALA A 66 -2.97 3.43 5.52
C ALA A 66 -3.91 3.25 4.31
N ILE A 67 -4.58 2.11 4.23
CA ILE A 67 -5.62 1.90 3.20
C ILE A 67 -6.89 2.69 3.57
N ASP A 68 -7.28 2.59 4.83
CA ASP A 68 -8.48 3.14 5.46
C ASP A 68 -8.25 3.27 6.98
N ASN A 69 -9.29 3.62 7.73
CA ASN A 69 -9.20 3.72 9.20
C ASN A 69 -9.54 2.41 9.97
N TRP A 70 -9.51 1.25 9.31
CA TRP A 70 -9.80 -0.04 9.95
C TRP A 70 -8.83 -0.36 11.10
N ALA A 71 -7.53 -0.18 10.88
CA ALA A 71 -6.50 -0.42 11.90
C ALA A 71 -6.30 0.84 12.76
N VAL A 72 -6.60 0.75 14.05
CA VAL A 72 -6.46 1.87 15.00
C VAL A 72 -5.09 1.84 15.66
N ASP A 73 -4.68 0.66 16.10
CA ASP A 73 -3.38 0.38 16.73
C ASP A 73 -3.05 -1.11 16.51
N LEU A 74 -1.85 -1.54 16.89
CA LEU A 74 -1.42 -2.94 16.80
C LEU A 74 -2.40 -3.85 17.54
N GLY A 75 -3.09 -4.70 16.77
CA GLY A 75 -4.10 -5.61 17.29
C GLY A 75 -5.47 -4.97 17.58
N GLN A 76 -5.62 -3.66 17.39
CA GLN A 76 -6.89 -2.94 17.59
C GLN A 76 -7.50 -2.53 16.25
N LYS A 77 -8.75 -2.95 16.03
CA LYS A 77 -9.46 -2.77 14.76
C LYS A 77 -10.85 -2.19 14.99
N ARG A 78 -11.28 -1.34 14.06
CA ARG A 78 -12.67 -0.89 13.99
C ARG A 78 -13.56 -1.98 13.39
N GLU A 79 -14.79 -2.07 13.88
CA GLU A 79 -15.82 -2.87 13.24
C GLU A 79 -16.37 -2.18 11.98
N VAL A 80 -16.45 -0.85 12.01
CA VAL A 80 -16.97 -0.02 10.93
C VAL A 80 -15.88 0.92 10.42
N ILE A 81 -15.58 0.80 9.13
CA ILE A 81 -14.67 1.68 8.41
C ILE A 81 -15.45 2.94 8.00
N THR A 82 -14.90 4.12 8.30
CA THR A 82 -15.56 5.41 8.02
C THR A 82 -14.71 6.36 7.17
N GLU A 83 -13.44 6.03 6.94
CA GLU A 83 -12.50 6.84 6.15
C GLU A 83 -11.72 5.92 5.22
N PHE A 84 -11.68 6.23 3.92
CA PHE A 84 -11.16 5.35 2.87
C PHE A 84 -9.98 6.01 2.14
N TYR A 85 -8.94 6.36 2.89
CA TYR A 85 -7.84 7.23 2.43
C TYR A 85 -7.26 6.89 1.06
N LEU A 86 -6.96 5.60 0.81
CA LEU A 86 -6.41 5.16 -0.46
C LEU A 86 -7.41 5.34 -1.61
N MET A 87 -8.68 4.97 -1.38
CA MET A 87 -9.74 5.12 -2.38
C MET A 87 -9.97 6.60 -2.70
N ASP A 88 -10.09 7.44 -1.66
CA ASP A 88 -10.30 8.87 -1.80
C ASP A 88 -9.16 9.54 -2.59
N ALA A 89 -7.91 9.15 -2.34
CA ALA A 89 -6.76 9.64 -3.08
C ALA A 89 -6.78 9.23 -4.56
N ILE A 90 -7.10 7.96 -4.85
CA ILE A 90 -7.22 7.46 -6.22
C ILE A 90 -8.35 8.19 -6.96
N GLU A 91 -9.54 8.27 -6.38
CA GLU A 91 -10.69 8.94 -6.98
C GLU A 91 -10.46 10.43 -7.21
N ALA A 92 -9.77 11.11 -6.30
CA ALA A 92 -9.39 12.50 -6.48
C ALA A 92 -8.51 12.67 -7.72
N LEU A 93 -7.44 11.89 -7.85
CA LEU A 93 -6.53 11.98 -9.00
C LEU A 93 -7.19 11.58 -10.33
N LEU A 94 -8.02 10.53 -10.33
CA LEU A 94 -8.78 10.13 -11.52
C LEU A 94 -9.79 11.19 -11.98
N SER A 95 -10.22 12.07 -11.07
CA SER A 95 -11.15 13.17 -11.33
C SER A 95 -10.45 14.51 -11.53
N ASP A 96 -9.12 14.53 -11.69
CA ASP A 96 -8.30 15.75 -11.79
C ASP A 96 -8.49 16.72 -10.60
N ARG A 97 -8.76 16.18 -9.40
CA ARG A 97 -8.89 16.92 -8.14
C ARG A 97 -7.64 16.79 -7.27
N GLU A 98 -7.47 17.74 -6.36
CA GLU A 98 -6.46 17.63 -5.31
C GLU A 98 -6.82 16.54 -4.29
N VAL A 99 -5.81 15.80 -3.86
CA VAL A 99 -5.93 14.78 -2.80
C VAL A 99 -6.03 15.50 -1.46
N ALA A 100 -7.18 15.37 -0.78
CA ALA A 100 -7.44 16.09 0.47
C ALA A 100 -6.58 15.60 1.64
N VAL A 101 -6.35 14.30 1.73
CA VAL A 101 -5.47 13.66 2.72
C VAL A 101 -4.29 13.05 1.99
N THR A 102 -3.14 13.71 2.01
CA THR A 102 -1.93 13.23 1.32
C THR A 102 -1.13 12.22 2.15
N HIS A 103 -1.40 12.14 3.45
CA HIS A 103 -0.77 11.17 4.34
C HIS A 103 -1.71 10.73 5.46
N ALA A 104 -1.79 9.41 5.70
CA ALA A 104 -2.48 8.82 6.85
C ALA A 104 -1.57 7.76 7.51
N PRO A 105 -1.26 7.85 8.82
CA PRO A 105 -0.35 6.89 9.45
C PRO A 105 -0.78 5.44 9.27
N ALA A 106 0.11 4.61 8.71
CA ALA A 106 -0.10 3.18 8.62
C ALA A 106 0.12 2.50 9.98
N VAL A 107 -0.66 1.46 10.26
CA VAL A 107 -0.55 0.68 11.50
C VAL A 107 -0.33 -0.78 11.13
N GLY A 108 0.78 -1.35 11.58
CA GLY A 108 1.16 -2.71 11.24
C GLY A 108 2.58 -3.06 11.65
N CYS A 109 3.07 -4.20 11.14
CA CYS A 109 4.42 -4.66 11.46
C CYS A 109 5.47 -3.79 10.75
N PHE A 110 6.56 -3.49 11.43
CA PHE A 110 7.69 -2.79 10.82
C PHE A 110 8.33 -3.62 9.71
N ILE A 111 8.80 -2.95 8.68
CA ILE A 111 9.65 -3.54 7.65
C ILE A 111 11.06 -3.66 8.22
N GLU A 112 11.55 -4.89 8.37
CA GLU A 112 12.92 -5.22 8.78
C GLU A 112 13.84 -5.36 7.58
#